data_AF-A0A9D5VDT9-F1
#
_entry.id   AF-A0A9D5VDT9-F1
#
_cell.length_a   1.000
_cell.length_b   1.000
_cell.length_c   1.000
_cell.angle_alpha   90.00
_cell.angle_beta   90.00
_cell.angle_gamma   90.00
#
_symmetry.space_group_name_H-M   'P 1'
#
loop_
_entity.id
_entity.type
_entity.pdbx_description
1 polymer ?
#
loop_
_entity_poly.entity_id
_entity_poly.type
_entity_poly.pdbx_seq_one_letter_code
_entity_poly.pdbx_strand_id
1 'polypeptide(L)'
;MNFLKNIKISSKVFTGFGVVLALLLLIAGVGFSSLDGADTNFMDYRSLARQTNQAGRIQANRLMTRLFVKNFVIEASEDNIKGVKERAQATLDLIPETRELTTDPKFLAVVDKVEGELKTYVAHFEDVTKKQARRNALVDDTLNVVGPKMEKALSDIMESAFNDGDAEAAYRAGVAMRSLLLGRLYVTRYLVTNDQESYDRVMKEMADMDKAQEVL
;
A
#
# COMPACT_ATOMS: atom_id res chain seq x y z
N MET A 1 -68.26 25.34 -43.08
CA MET A 1 -68.50 24.18 -42.19
C MET A 1 -69.87 23.57 -42.50
N ASN A 2 -70.00 22.88 -43.65
CA ASN A 2 -71.20 22.09 -44.04
C ASN A 2 -70.82 20.72 -44.65
N PHE A 3 -69.53 20.36 -44.64
CA PHE A 3 -69.00 19.15 -45.29
C PHE A 3 -69.39 17.84 -44.57
N LEU A 4 -69.72 17.92 -43.27
CA LEU A 4 -70.04 16.76 -42.44
C LEU A 4 -71.53 16.38 -42.42
N LYS A 5 -72.41 17.17 -43.05
CA LYS A 5 -73.86 16.93 -43.03
C LYS A 5 -74.34 15.93 -44.10
N ASN A 6 -73.59 15.75 -45.20
CA ASN A 6 -73.99 14.88 -46.33
C ASN A 6 -73.19 13.56 -46.43
N ILE A 7 -72.34 13.24 -45.46
CA ILE A 7 -71.56 12.00 -45.45
C ILE A 7 -72.44 10.85 -44.93
N LYS A 8 -72.52 9.74 -45.69
CA LYS A 8 -73.20 8.50 -45.29
C LYS A 8 -72.72 8.05 -43.91
N ILE A 9 -73.63 7.59 -43.05
CA ILE A 9 -73.32 7.17 -41.67
C ILE A 9 -72.15 6.17 -41.64
N SER A 10 -72.08 5.24 -42.61
CA SER A 10 -70.97 4.29 -42.75
C SER A 10 -69.60 4.96 -42.85
N SER A 11 -69.45 6.02 -43.64
CA SER A 11 -68.17 6.73 -43.79
C SER A 11 -67.77 7.48 -42.52
N LYS A 12 -68.71 8.02 -41.74
CA LYS A 12 -68.41 8.62 -40.43
C LYS A 12 -67.86 7.60 -39.44
N VAL A 13 -68.44 6.40 -39.42
CA VAL A 13 -68.00 5.28 -38.58
C VAL A 13 -66.61 4.77 -39.01
N PHE A 14 -66.39 4.53 -40.31
CA PHE A 14 -65.09 4.08 -40.82
C PHE A 14 -63.97 5.10 -40.62
N THR A 15 -64.24 6.41 -40.80
CA THR A 15 -63.23 7.45 -40.54
C THR A 15 -62.90 7.52 -39.04
N GLY A 16 -63.89 7.43 -38.15
CA GLY A 16 -63.65 7.36 -36.72
C GLY A 16 -62.79 6.14 -36.34
N PHE A 17 -63.11 4.96 -36.86
CA PHE A 17 -62.33 3.74 -36.64
C PHE A 17 -60.91 3.84 -37.23
N GLY A 18 -60.76 4.44 -38.41
CA GLY A 18 -59.46 4.67 -39.05
C GLY A 18 -58.57 5.62 -38.26
N VAL A 19 -59.14 6.70 -37.69
CA VAL A 19 -58.40 7.61 -36.79
C VAL A 19 -57.96 6.87 -35.53
N VAL A 20 -58.84 6.07 -34.92
CA VAL A 20 -58.47 5.25 -33.75
C VAL A 20 -57.35 4.27 -34.09
N LEU A 21 -57.43 3.59 -35.24
CA LEU A 21 -56.39 2.66 -35.69
C LEU A 21 -55.05 3.38 -35.94
N ALA A 22 -55.07 4.57 -36.55
CA ALA A 22 -53.88 5.37 -36.77
C ALA A 22 -53.24 5.82 -35.43
N LEU A 23 -54.05 6.22 -34.45
CA LEU A 23 -53.57 6.54 -33.10
C LEU A 23 -52.98 5.31 -32.40
N LEU A 24 -53.58 4.13 -32.55
CA LEU A 24 -53.04 2.89 -32.00
C LEU A 24 -51.68 2.54 -32.63
N LEU A 25 -51.53 2.69 -33.94
CA LEU A 25 -50.25 2.48 -34.63
C LEU A 25 -49.18 3.48 -34.17
N LEU A 26 -49.53 4.74 -33.97
CA LEU A 26 -48.61 5.76 -33.43
C LEU A 26 -48.16 5.42 -32.01
N ILE A 27 -49.09 5.03 -31.12
CA ILE A 27 -48.76 4.63 -29.74
C ILE A 27 -47.87 3.38 -29.76
N ALA A 28 -48.18 2.39 -30.60
CA ALA A 28 -47.35 1.19 -30.75
C ALA A 28 -45.93 1.53 -31.24
N GLY A 29 -45.80 2.43 -32.22
CA GLY A 29 -44.50 2.90 -32.70
C GLY A 29 -43.68 3.63 -31.64
N VAL A 30 -44.30 4.55 -30.90
CA VAL A 30 -43.65 5.25 -29.77
C VAL A 30 -43.28 4.26 -28.66
N GLY A 31 -44.16 3.31 -28.35
CA GLY A 31 -43.92 2.26 -27.36
C GLY A 31 -42.72 1.39 -27.72
N PHE A 32 -42.59 0.98 -28.99
CA PHE A 32 -41.45 0.22 -29.47
C PHE A 32 -40.14 1.00 -29.33
N SER A 33 -40.07 2.24 -29.82
CA SER A 33 -38.86 3.07 -29.70
C SER A 33 -38.51 3.40 -28.25
N SER A 34 -39.51 3.54 -27.38
CA SER A 34 -39.33 3.80 -25.96
C SER A 34 -38.80 2.56 -25.22
N LEU A 35 -39.26 1.37 -25.59
CA LEU A 35 -38.76 0.10 -25.04
C LEU A 35 -37.32 -0.18 -25.47
N ASP A 36 -36.99 0.07 -26.74
CA ASP A 36 -35.62 -0.09 -27.27
C ASP A 36 -34.62 0.89 -26.62
N GLY A 37 -35.03 2.15 -26.47
CA GLY A 37 -34.25 3.14 -25.72
C GLY A 37 -34.10 2.78 -24.24
N ALA A 38 -35.12 2.19 -23.62
CA ALA A 38 -35.05 1.74 -22.22
C ALA A 38 -34.09 0.54 -22.05
N ASP A 39 -34.08 -0.41 -22.98
CA ASP A 39 -33.15 -1.56 -22.96
C ASP A 39 -31.69 -1.10 -23.08
N THR A 40 -31.41 -0.20 -24.04
CA THR A 40 -30.07 0.38 -24.22
C THR A 40 -29.61 1.12 -22.96
N ASN A 41 -30.44 1.99 -22.39
CA ASN A 41 -30.12 2.72 -21.16
C ASN A 41 -29.85 1.76 -19.98
N PHE A 42 -30.59 0.65 -19.89
CA PHE A 42 -30.37 -0.34 -18.85
C PHE A 42 -29.07 -1.12 -19.04
N MET A 43 -28.69 -1.44 -20.29
CA MET A 43 -27.41 -2.05 -20.62
C MET A 43 -26.23 -1.14 -20.24
N ASP A 44 -26.31 0.15 -20.57
CA ASP A 44 -25.30 1.14 -20.22
C ASP A 44 -25.16 1.30 -18.70
N TYR A 45 -26.29 1.44 -17.99
CA TYR A 45 -26.30 1.47 -16.53
C TYR A 45 -25.63 0.23 -15.93
N ARG A 46 -25.97 -0.96 -16.43
CA ARG A 46 -25.39 -2.22 -15.94
C ARG A 46 -23.88 -2.28 -16.21
N SER A 47 -23.43 -1.78 -17.35
CA SER A 47 -21.99 -1.68 -17.68
C SER A 47 -21.27 -0.75 -16.70
N LEU A 48 -21.79 0.47 -16.51
CA LEU A 48 -21.21 1.46 -15.61
C LEU A 48 -21.19 0.99 -14.15
N ALA A 49 -22.25 0.30 -13.69
CA ALA A 49 -22.31 -0.26 -12.35
C ALA A 49 -21.24 -1.33 -12.12
N ARG A 50 -21.00 -2.21 -13.11
CA ARG A 50 -19.92 -3.21 -13.05
C ARG A 50 -18.54 -2.55 -13.01
N GLN A 51 -18.30 -1.57 -13.89
CA GLN A 51 -17.04 -0.82 -13.92
C GLN A 51 -16.78 -0.12 -12.58
N THR A 52 -17.80 0.51 -12.00
CA THR A 52 -17.72 1.19 -10.71
C THR A 52 -17.41 0.23 -9.57
N ASN A 53 -18.06 -0.93 -9.54
CA ASN A 53 -17.81 -1.96 -8.52
C ASN A 53 -16.38 -2.53 -8.62
N GLN A 54 -15.88 -2.81 -9.83
CA GLN A 54 -14.51 -3.29 -10.00
C GLN A 54 -13.48 -2.22 -9.62
N ALA A 55 -13.69 -0.97 -10.03
CA ALA A 55 -12.85 0.14 -9.61
C ALA A 55 -12.81 0.29 -8.07
N GLY A 56 -13.95 0.14 -7.40
CA GLY A 56 -14.05 0.15 -5.93
C GLY A 56 -13.25 -0.98 -5.27
N ARG A 57 -13.29 -2.20 -5.82
CA ARG A 57 -12.51 -3.34 -5.33
C ARG A 57 -11.01 -3.14 -5.51
N ILE A 58 -10.58 -2.65 -6.68
CA ILE A 58 -9.19 -2.27 -6.96
C ILE A 58 -8.72 -1.22 -5.97
N GLN A 59 -9.52 -0.17 -5.74
CA GLN A 59 -9.19 0.89 -4.79
C GLN A 59 -9.05 0.36 -3.36
N ALA A 60 -9.98 -0.48 -2.91
CA ALA A 60 -9.95 -1.07 -1.58
C ALA A 60 -8.71 -1.94 -1.36
N ASN A 61 -8.39 -2.83 -2.31
CA ASN A 61 -7.19 -3.67 -2.20
C ASN A 61 -5.91 -2.84 -2.22
N ARG A 62 -5.80 -1.82 -3.09
CA ARG A 62 -4.65 -0.90 -3.10
C ARG A 62 -4.49 -0.16 -1.77
N LEU A 63 -5.59 0.29 -1.17
CA LEU A 63 -5.57 0.93 0.15
C LEU A 63 -5.08 -0.03 1.24
N MET A 64 -5.55 -1.28 1.20
CA MET A 64 -5.09 -2.32 2.11
C MET A 64 -3.61 -2.64 1.92
N THR A 65 -3.11 -2.73 0.68
CA THR A 65 -1.67 -2.86 0.39
C THR A 65 -0.89 -1.74 1.07
N ARG A 66 -1.31 -0.48 0.91
CA ARG A 66 -0.65 0.67 1.53
C ARG A 66 -0.73 0.62 3.07
N LEU A 67 -1.83 0.14 3.63
CA LEU A 67 -1.99 -0.03 5.07
C LEU A 67 -0.99 -1.06 5.61
N PHE A 68 -0.84 -2.22 4.95
CA PHE A 68 0.14 -3.22 5.36
C PHE A 68 1.58 -2.73 5.20
N VAL A 69 1.90 -1.95 4.16
CA VAL A 69 3.22 -1.30 4.05
C VAL A 69 3.46 -0.35 5.22
N LYS A 70 2.46 0.49 5.57
CA LYS A 70 2.57 1.39 6.72
C LYS A 70 2.79 0.61 8.01
N ASN A 71 2.04 -0.47 8.22
CA ASN A 71 2.20 -1.32 9.39
C ASN A 71 3.58 -1.99 9.42
N PHE A 72 4.12 -2.41 8.27
CA PHE A 72 5.48 -2.94 8.17
C PHE A 72 6.55 -1.92 8.62
N VAL A 73 6.36 -0.64 8.26
CA VAL A 73 7.28 0.43 8.68
C VAL A 73 7.24 0.66 10.19
N ILE A 74 6.07 0.48 10.82
CA ILE A 74 5.91 0.56 12.28
C ILE A 74 6.48 -0.69 12.96
N GLU A 75 6.15 -1.86 12.41
CA GLU A 75 6.51 -3.17 12.91
C GLU A 75 6.87 -4.10 11.75
N ALA A 76 8.17 -4.39 11.63
CA ALA A 76 8.73 -5.22 10.59
C ALA A 76 8.42 -6.72 10.82
N SER A 77 7.21 -7.14 10.46
CA SER A 77 6.74 -8.52 10.60
C SER A 77 6.46 -9.19 9.25
N GLU A 78 6.64 -10.51 9.21
CA GLU A 78 6.30 -11.35 8.05
C GLU A 78 4.81 -11.28 7.69
N ASP A 79 3.93 -11.14 8.69
CA ASP A 79 2.49 -10.97 8.46
C ASP A 79 2.17 -9.70 7.68
N ASN A 80 2.84 -8.60 7.98
CA ASN A 80 2.69 -7.37 7.21
C ASN A 80 3.22 -7.53 5.77
N ILE A 81 4.36 -8.21 5.58
CA ILE A 81 4.90 -8.51 4.24
C ILE A 81 3.89 -9.34 3.44
N LYS A 82 3.33 -10.40 4.05
CA LYS A 82 2.32 -11.25 3.45
C LYS A 82 1.07 -10.45 3.07
N GLY A 83 0.57 -9.60 3.96
CA GLY A 83 -0.58 -8.73 3.70
C GLY A 83 -0.38 -7.78 2.51
N VAL A 84 0.83 -7.22 2.34
CA VAL A 84 1.17 -6.41 1.15
C VAL A 84 1.04 -7.25 -0.12
N LYS A 85 1.68 -8.43 -0.14
CA LYS A 85 1.69 -9.33 -1.30
C LYS A 85 0.29 -9.80 -1.67
N GLU A 86 -0.49 -10.27 -0.71
CA GLU A 86 -1.86 -10.76 -0.92
C GLU A 86 -2.77 -9.67 -1.51
N ARG A 87 -2.74 -8.46 -0.95
CA ARG A 87 -3.62 -7.36 -1.40
C ARG A 87 -3.18 -6.77 -2.73
N ALA A 88 -1.88 -6.71 -2.97
CA ALA A 88 -1.36 -6.31 -4.28
C ALA A 88 -1.77 -7.35 -5.34
N GLN A 89 -1.57 -8.64 -5.06
CA GLN A 89 -1.96 -9.71 -5.98
C GLN A 89 -3.46 -9.71 -6.25
N ALA A 90 -4.30 -9.57 -5.22
CA ALA A 90 -5.74 -9.45 -5.39
C ALA A 90 -6.15 -8.25 -6.26
N THR A 91 -5.36 -7.17 -6.27
CA THR A 91 -5.59 -6.07 -7.21
C THR A 91 -5.24 -6.48 -8.63
N LEU A 92 -4.07 -7.10 -8.82
CA LEU A 92 -3.59 -7.57 -10.13
C LEU A 92 -4.54 -8.61 -10.74
N ASP A 93 -5.12 -9.49 -9.94
CA ASP A 93 -6.06 -10.53 -10.39
C ASP A 93 -7.40 -9.95 -10.89
N LEU A 94 -7.78 -8.75 -10.43
CA LEU A 94 -8.99 -8.05 -10.91
C LEU A 94 -8.76 -7.32 -12.23
N ILE A 95 -7.50 -7.06 -12.62
CA ILE A 95 -7.17 -6.26 -13.81
C ILE A 95 -7.71 -6.89 -15.11
N PRO A 96 -7.52 -8.21 -15.38
CA PRO A 96 -8.04 -8.82 -16.60
C PRO A 96 -9.55 -8.67 -16.75
N GLU A 97 -10.32 -9.01 -15.70
CA GLU A 97 -11.79 -8.86 -15.71
C GLU A 97 -12.18 -7.39 -15.90
N THR A 98 -11.45 -6.46 -15.27
CA THR A 98 -11.74 -5.01 -15.38
C THR A 98 -11.52 -4.48 -16.80
N ARG A 99 -10.53 -4.99 -17.53
CA ARG A 99 -10.27 -4.62 -18.94
C ARG A 99 -11.41 -5.07 -19.86
N GLU A 100 -12.05 -6.19 -19.57
CA GLU A 100 -13.16 -6.73 -20.38
C GLU A 100 -14.46 -5.95 -20.20
N LEU A 101 -14.58 -5.09 -19.18
CA LEU A 101 -15.81 -4.35 -18.89
C LEU A 101 -16.08 -3.18 -19.84
N THR A 102 -15.09 -2.72 -20.60
CA THR A 102 -15.22 -1.54 -21.46
C THR A 102 -14.18 -1.52 -22.58
N THR A 103 -14.53 -0.88 -23.69
CA THR A 103 -13.61 -0.56 -24.79
C THR A 103 -13.11 0.89 -24.74
N ASP A 104 -13.48 1.66 -23.70
CA ASP A 104 -13.04 3.05 -23.56
C ASP A 104 -11.51 3.10 -23.34
N PRO A 105 -10.74 3.66 -24.28
CA PRO A 105 -9.29 3.72 -24.18
C PRO A 105 -8.80 4.52 -22.97
N LYS A 106 -9.58 5.51 -22.48
CA LYS A 106 -9.20 6.30 -21.30
C LYS A 106 -9.26 5.45 -20.03
N PHE A 107 -10.31 4.65 -19.88
CA PHE A 107 -10.46 3.76 -18.73
C PHE A 107 -9.36 2.68 -18.74
N LEU A 108 -9.12 2.06 -19.91
CA LEU A 108 -8.06 1.05 -20.06
C LEU A 108 -6.68 1.62 -19.73
N ALA A 109 -6.35 2.84 -20.18
CA ALA A 109 -5.09 3.49 -19.85
C ALA A 109 -4.91 3.72 -18.33
N VAL A 110 -5.99 4.03 -17.60
CA VAL A 110 -5.95 4.17 -16.14
C VAL A 110 -5.70 2.82 -15.47
N VAL A 111 -6.37 1.75 -15.94
CA VAL A 111 -6.19 0.39 -15.43
C VAL A 111 -4.74 -0.08 -15.64
N ASP A 112 -4.19 0.12 -16.84
CA ASP A 112 -2.80 -0.22 -17.17
C ASP A 112 -1.81 0.54 -16.31
N LYS A 113 -2.07 1.83 -16.08
CA LYS A 113 -1.25 2.66 -15.19
C LYS A 113 -1.27 2.14 -13.75
N VAL A 114 -2.44 1.79 -13.21
CA VAL A 114 -2.56 1.21 -11.86
C VAL A 114 -1.78 -0.09 -11.75
N GLU A 115 -1.87 -0.96 -12.75
CA GLU A 115 -1.11 -2.23 -12.77
C GLU A 115 0.40 -1.98 -12.73
N GLY A 116 0.91 -1.09 -13.60
CA GLY A 116 2.34 -0.77 -13.67
C GLY A 116 2.87 -0.09 -12.40
N GLU A 117 2.13 0.88 -11.86
CA GLU A 117 2.51 1.57 -10.62
C GLU A 117 2.47 0.62 -9.42
N LEU A 118 1.47 -0.28 -9.34
CA LEU A 118 1.39 -1.26 -8.25
C LEU A 118 2.55 -2.26 -8.30
N LYS A 119 2.90 -2.77 -9.48
CA LYS A 119 4.06 -3.68 -9.65
C LYS A 119 5.36 -2.99 -9.21
N THR A 120 5.55 -1.74 -9.63
CA THR A 120 6.71 -0.92 -9.22
C THR A 120 6.73 -0.70 -7.71
N TYR A 121 5.57 -0.39 -7.12
CA TYR A 121 5.42 -0.18 -5.68
C TYR A 121 5.79 -1.44 -4.87
N VAL A 122 5.32 -2.62 -5.28
CA VAL A 122 5.65 -3.89 -4.65
C VAL A 122 7.13 -4.21 -4.76
N ALA A 123 7.75 -3.99 -5.93
CA ALA A 123 9.18 -4.21 -6.12
C ALA A 123 10.03 -3.33 -5.18
N HIS A 124 9.69 -2.04 -5.05
CA HIS A 124 10.37 -1.17 -4.09
C HIS A 124 10.14 -1.59 -2.64
N PHE A 125 8.95 -2.07 -2.32
CA PHE A 125 8.68 -2.62 -0.99
C PHE A 125 9.55 -3.85 -0.69
N GLU A 126 9.76 -4.74 -1.66
CA GLU A 126 10.68 -5.87 -1.51
C GLU A 126 12.11 -5.41 -1.17
N ASP A 127 12.61 -4.35 -1.80
CA ASP A 127 13.92 -3.79 -1.47
C ASP A 127 13.98 -3.24 -0.03
N VAL A 128 12.90 -2.60 0.43
CA VAL A 128 12.78 -2.15 1.83
C VAL A 128 12.82 -3.35 2.78
N THR A 129 12.09 -4.43 2.48
CA THR A 129 12.09 -5.64 3.32
C THR A 129 13.47 -6.30 3.40
N LYS A 130 14.24 -6.33 2.30
CA LYS A 130 15.62 -6.84 2.29
C LYS A 130 16.54 -5.99 3.18
N LYS A 131 16.43 -4.65 3.09
CA LYS A 131 17.22 -3.74 3.94
C LYS A 131 16.85 -3.87 5.41
N GLN A 132 15.56 -4.04 5.69
CA GLN A 132 15.05 -4.30 7.04
C GLN A 132 15.59 -5.62 7.61
N ALA A 133 15.56 -6.71 6.83
CA ALA A 133 16.13 -7.99 7.22
C ALA A 133 17.64 -7.89 7.49
N ARG A 134 18.38 -7.15 6.64
CA ARG A 134 19.81 -6.89 6.87
C ARG A 134 20.05 -6.11 8.17
N ARG A 135 19.21 -5.12 8.48
CA ARG A 135 19.28 -4.37 9.74
C ARG A 135 19.06 -5.29 10.94
N ASN A 136 18.04 -6.15 10.89
CA ASN A 136 17.76 -7.10 11.96
C ASN A 136 18.95 -8.05 12.19
N ALA A 137 19.52 -8.62 11.13
CA ALA A 137 20.71 -9.48 11.24
C ALA A 137 21.91 -8.75 11.87
N LEU A 138 22.14 -7.47 11.54
CA LEU A 138 23.21 -6.69 12.20
C LEU A 138 22.93 -6.48 13.69
N VAL A 139 21.67 -6.28 14.07
CA VAL A 139 21.28 -6.14 15.48
C VAL A 139 21.43 -7.46 16.23
N ASP A 140 20.80 -8.52 15.72
CA ASP A 140 20.67 -9.79 16.43
C ASP A 140 21.96 -10.62 16.39
N ASP A 141 22.63 -10.69 15.24
CA ASP A 141 23.80 -11.56 15.07
C ASP A 141 25.12 -10.84 15.41
N THR A 142 25.12 -9.51 15.42
CA THR A 142 26.34 -8.72 15.69
C THR A 142 26.22 -7.90 16.97
N LEU A 143 25.34 -6.91 17.03
CA LEU A 143 25.31 -5.99 18.18
C LEU A 143 24.92 -6.69 19.50
N ASN A 144 23.92 -7.57 19.45
CA ASN A 144 23.44 -8.34 20.60
C ASN A 144 24.41 -9.46 21.00
N VAL A 145 25.34 -9.84 20.14
CA VAL A 145 26.36 -10.88 20.42
C VAL A 145 27.68 -10.27 20.87
N VAL A 146 28.18 -9.26 20.16
CA VAL A 146 29.49 -8.64 20.37
C VAL A 146 29.44 -7.65 21.53
N GLY A 147 28.36 -6.86 21.65
CA GLY A 147 28.21 -5.86 22.71
C GLY A 147 28.39 -6.43 24.13
N PRO A 148 27.69 -7.53 24.50
CA PRO A 148 27.90 -8.19 25.79
C PRO A 148 29.30 -8.79 25.97
N LYS A 149 29.91 -9.32 24.89
CA LYS A 149 31.28 -9.85 24.96
C LYS A 149 32.31 -8.76 25.24
N MET A 150 32.17 -7.60 24.59
CA MET A 150 33.02 -6.44 24.83
C MET A 150 32.86 -5.91 26.25
N GLU A 151 31.62 -5.81 26.74
CA GLU A 151 31.34 -5.39 28.11
C GLU A 151 32.01 -6.34 29.11
N LYS A 152 31.82 -7.65 28.95
CA LYS A 152 32.48 -8.64 29.81
C LYS A 152 34.00 -8.52 29.77
N ALA A 153 34.60 -8.41 28.58
CA ALA A 153 36.04 -8.29 28.44
C ALA A 153 36.60 -7.04 29.15
N LEU A 154 35.91 -5.90 29.05
CA LEU A 154 36.31 -4.67 29.74
C LEU A 154 36.14 -4.79 31.26
N SER A 155 35.08 -5.46 31.72
CA SER A 155 34.87 -5.78 33.13
C SER A 155 35.99 -6.69 33.67
N ASP A 156 36.35 -7.74 32.95
CA ASP A 156 37.43 -8.66 33.32
C ASP A 156 38.80 -7.93 33.39
N ILE A 157 39.09 -7.04 32.42
CA ILE A 157 40.32 -6.21 32.44
C ILE A 157 40.32 -5.26 33.65
N MET A 158 39.19 -4.60 33.91
CA MET A 158 39.06 -3.66 35.03
C MET A 158 39.30 -4.37 36.37
N GLU A 159 38.72 -5.55 36.58
CA GLU A 159 38.90 -6.34 37.79
C GLU A 159 40.33 -6.86 37.95
N SER A 160 40.94 -7.38 36.87
CA SER A 160 42.34 -7.83 36.90
C SER A 160 43.29 -6.69 37.26
N ALA A 161 43.17 -5.55 36.56
CA ALA A 161 44.01 -4.38 36.80
C ALA A 161 43.89 -3.86 38.24
N PHE A 162 42.68 -3.86 38.79
CA PHE A 162 42.47 -3.51 40.19
C PHE A 162 43.18 -4.46 41.15
N ASN A 163 43.10 -5.77 40.91
CA ASN A 163 43.75 -6.80 41.72
C ASN A 163 45.29 -6.73 41.63
N ASP A 164 45.82 -6.33 40.48
CA ASP A 164 47.26 -6.15 40.23
C ASP A 164 47.80 -4.82 40.80
N GLY A 165 46.92 -3.97 41.35
CA GLY A 165 47.28 -2.64 41.86
C GLY A 165 47.51 -1.59 40.76
N ASP A 166 47.17 -1.90 39.52
CA ASP A 166 47.21 -0.98 38.38
C ASP A 166 45.93 -0.15 38.31
N ALA A 167 45.89 0.91 39.14
CA ALA A 167 44.76 1.82 39.18
C ALA A 167 44.53 2.58 37.85
N GLU A 168 45.58 2.78 37.04
CA GLU A 168 45.47 3.48 35.76
C GLU A 168 44.76 2.59 34.73
N ALA A 169 45.17 1.34 34.59
CA ALA A 169 44.52 0.38 33.70
C ALA A 169 43.06 0.12 34.12
N ALA A 170 42.79 -0.02 35.42
CA ALA A 170 41.42 -0.17 35.92
C ALA A 170 40.55 1.04 35.59
N TYR A 171 41.07 2.26 35.76
CA TYR A 171 40.36 3.49 35.38
C TYR A 171 40.07 3.55 33.88
N ARG A 172 41.07 3.24 33.03
CA ARG A 172 40.93 3.26 31.57
C ARG A 172 39.91 2.23 31.08
N ALA A 173 39.93 1.02 31.62
CA ALA A 173 38.91 0.00 31.34
C ALA A 173 37.50 0.48 31.71
N GLY A 174 37.35 1.17 32.84
CA GLY A 174 36.10 1.82 33.24
C GLY A 174 35.63 2.93 32.29
N VAL A 175 36.55 3.76 31.78
CA VAL A 175 36.24 4.79 30.77
C VAL A 175 35.80 4.15 29.46
N ALA A 176 36.52 3.14 28.97
CA ALA A 176 36.15 2.39 27.76
C ALA A 176 34.77 1.73 27.92
N MET A 177 34.49 1.13 29.08
CA MET A 177 33.19 0.51 29.38
C MET A 177 32.06 1.53 29.37
N ARG A 178 32.27 2.72 29.97
CA ARG A 178 31.30 3.81 29.92
C ARG A 178 30.97 4.22 28.48
N SER A 179 31.99 4.39 27.65
CA SER A 179 31.82 4.74 26.24
C SER A 179 31.11 3.64 25.45
N LEU A 180 31.43 2.35 25.68
CA LEU A 180 30.69 1.23 25.10
C LEU A 180 29.20 1.27 25.46
N LEU A 181 28.86 1.47 26.72
CA LEU A 181 27.47 1.50 27.18
C LEU A 181 26.69 2.68 26.60
N LEU A 182 27.31 3.87 26.52
CA LEU A 182 26.71 5.02 25.85
C LEU A 182 26.55 4.78 24.35
N GLY A 183 27.53 4.18 23.69
CA GLY A 183 27.43 3.76 22.30
C GLY A 183 26.24 2.83 22.07
N ARG A 184 26.07 1.80 22.90
CA ARG A 184 24.92 0.87 22.83
C ARG A 184 23.57 1.58 23.04
N LEU A 185 23.51 2.53 23.98
CA LEU A 185 22.32 3.36 24.20
C LEU A 185 21.97 4.18 22.95
N TYR A 186 22.94 4.89 22.37
CA TYR A 186 22.70 5.74 21.21
C TYR A 186 22.46 4.94 19.92
N VAL A 187 23.03 3.74 19.77
CA VAL A 187 22.67 2.82 18.68
C VAL A 187 21.19 2.43 18.79
N THR A 188 20.74 2.06 19.99
CA THR A 188 19.32 1.71 20.21
C THR A 188 18.41 2.89 19.90
N ARG A 189 18.79 4.10 20.32
CA ARG A 189 18.06 5.32 19.98
C ARG A 189 18.02 5.55 18.48
N TYR A 190 19.16 5.49 17.80
CA TYR A 190 19.27 5.64 16.34
C TYR A 190 18.38 4.64 15.59
N LEU A 191 18.33 3.39 16.03
CA LEU A 191 17.48 2.36 15.41
C LEU A 191 15.98 2.66 15.51
N VAL A 192 15.56 3.46 16.50
CA VAL A 192 14.17 3.88 16.71
C VAL A 192 13.87 5.20 16.00
N THR A 193 14.75 6.19 16.13
CA THR A 193 14.50 7.58 15.70
C THR A 193 15.07 7.91 14.32
N ASN A 194 16.09 7.18 13.87
CA ASN A 194 16.87 7.45 12.66
C ASN A 194 17.48 8.87 12.61
N ASP A 195 17.73 9.50 13.76
CA ASP A 195 18.27 10.86 13.82
C ASP A 195 19.80 10.91 13.74
N GLN A 196 20.33 11.91 13.02
CA GLN A 196 21.77 12.07 12.81
C GLN A 196 22.52 12.32 14.12
N GLU A 197 21.91 13.02 15.08
CA GLU A 197 22.53 13.30 16.37
C GLU A 197 22.90 12.01 17.12
N SER A 198 22.00 11.03 17.16
CA SER A 198 22.22 9.73 17.77
C SER A 198 23.34 8.97 17.07
N TYR A 199 23.39 9.01 15.74
CA TYR A 199 24.51 8.42 14.97
C TYR A 199 25.85 9.09 15.33
N ASP A 200 25.90 10.41 15.33
CA ASP A 200 27.12 11.17 15.65
C ASP A 200 27.58 10.88 17.08
N ARG A 201 26.63 10.73 18.02
CA ARG A 201 26.93 10.28 19.39
C ARG A 201 27.51 8.88 19.41
N VAL A 202 26.98 7.90 18.66
CA VAL A 202 27.58 6.56 18.56
C VAL A 202 29.03 6.65 18.10
N MET A 203 29.27 7.35 16.99
CA MET A 203 30.62 7.46 16.41
C MET A 203 31.61 8.12 17.36
N LYS A 204 31.17 9.13 18.12
CA LYS A 204 31.99 9.76 19.15
C LYS A 204 32.33 8.79 20.28
N GLU A 205 31.34 8.09 20.83
CA GLU A 205 31.58 7.18 21.96
C GLU A 205 32.46 5.99 21.52
N MET A 206 32.34 5.50 20.28
CA MET A 206 33.25 4.47 19.74
C MET A 206 34.69 4.99 19.63
N ALA A 207 34.89 6.21 19.12
CA ALA A 207 36.22 6.82 19.05
C ALA A 207 36.83 7.10 20.43
N ASP A 208 36.01 7.47 21.42
CA ASP A 208 36.47 7.70 22.80
C ASP A 208 36.79 6.37 23.51
N MET A 209 36.08 5.29 23.18
CA MET A 209 36.42 3.93 23.63
C MET A 209 37.77 3.47 23.06
N ASP A 210 38.00 3.65 21.75
CA ASP A 210 39.25 3.25 21.09
C ASP A 210 40.47 3.95 21.74
N LYS A 211 40.37 5.27 21.99
CA LYS A 211 41.42 6.03 22.69
C LYS A 211 41.71 5.53 24.10
N ALA A 212 40.70 5.03 24.80
CA ALA A 212 40.88 4.47 26.14
C ALA A 212 41.60 3.11 26.10
N GLN A 213 41.52 2.39 24.97
CA GLN A 213 42.14 1.09 24.76
C GLN A 213 43.58 1.15 24.22
N GLU A 214 43.99 2.20 23.49
CA GLU A 214 45.35 2.33 22.90
C GLU A 214 46.50 2.28 23.91
N VAL A 215 46.22 2.30 25.21
CA VAL A 215 47.21 2.37 26.30
C VAL A 215 46.96 1.27 27.37
N LEU A 216 46.07 0.31 27.08
CA LEU A 216 45.89 -0.94 27.84
C LEU A 216 46.77 -2.03 27.23
#